data_AF-A0A180EMY8-F1
#
_entry.id   AF-A0A180EMY8-F1
#
_cell.length_a   1.000
_cell.length_b   1.000
_cell.length_c   1.000
_cell.angle_alpha   90.00
_cell.angle_beta   90.00
_cell.angle_gamma   90.00
#
_symmetry.space_group_name_H-M   'P 1'
#
loop_
_entity.id
_entity.type
_entity.pdbx_description
1 polymer ?
#
loop_
_entity_poly.entity_id
_entity_poly.type
_entity_poly.pdbx_seq_one_letter_code
_entity_poly.pdbx_strand_id
1 'polypeptide(L)'
;MELEILTSKRGTRVIRATQLHRALGLNDSHYQANVKQWLKDVYEFTDGIRRPEGLKDYARSQKTKGQLFQEYYLQVELGKLIALSTRSKVKQALANKLSKEQTVYPDQVTLSTTETLALLEETKAMARISCQQAAEKRHAAHFASRRGSQDYWQHFRCEQVVKTTMASLRDKLSAKKIKTTTGQQLRDLLLRLDPLETIRIGIVDHYAAKGNSMPYAQQMGELAKSFAQELHLEVVDDRRGDLLFAPAVDAQIISKMQRA
;
A
#
# COMPACT_ATOMS: atom_id res chain seq x y z
N MET A 1 -11.27 -27.81 -5.21
CA MET A 1 -12.17 -26.75 -4.71
C MET A 1 -11.40 -25.45 -4.76
N GLU A 2 -11.93 -24.42 -5.41
CA GLU A 2 -11.19 -23.16 -5.63
C GLU A 2 -11.26 -22.25 -4.39
N LEU A 3 -10.09 -21.96 -3.82
CA LEU A 3 -9.95 -20.92 -2.82
C LEU A 3 -10.10 -19.55 -3.51
N GLU A 4 -11.16 -18.82 -3.17
CA GLU A 4 -11.48 -17.49 -3.68
C GLU A 4 -10.70 -16.42 -2.88
N ILE A 5 -10.04 -15.50 -3.58
CA ILE A 5 -9.31 -14.38 -2.97
C ILE A 5 -10.15 -13.12 -3.16
N LEU A 6 -10.58 -12.57 -2.04
CA LEU A 6 -11.39 -11.36 -1.98
C LEU A 6 -10.47 -10.16 -1.76
N THR A 7 -10.81 -9.02 -2.36
CA THR A 7 -10.11 -7.75 -2.08
C THR A 7 -11.02 -6.89 -1.20
N SER A 8 -10.51 -6.49 -0.03
CA SER A 8 -11.24 -5.59 0.88
C SER A 8 -11.37 -4.18 0.28
N LYS A 9 -12.26 -3.35 0.84
CA LYS A 9 -12.38 -1.93 0.44
C LYS A 9 -11.08 -1.13 0.61
N ARG A 10 -10.16 -1.60 1.47
CA ARG A 10 -8.84 -0.99 1.70
C ARG A 10 -7.75 -1.57 0.79
N GLY A 11 -8.09 -2.49 -0.12
CA GLY A 11 -7.15 -3.15 -1.01
C GLY A 11 -6.45 -4.37 -0.43
N THR A 12 -6.62 -4.67 0.86
CA THR A 12 -6.07 -5.88 1.49
C THR A 12 -6.73 -7.12 0.92
N ARG A 13 -5.92 -8.10 0.48
CA ARG A 13 -6.43 -9.37 -0.05
C ARG A 13 -6.62 -10.37 1.07
N VAL A 14 -7.80 -10.96 1.09
CA VAL A 14 -8.26 -11.84 2.16
C VAL A 14 -8.95 -13.07 1.61
N ILE A 15 -8.89 -14.16 2.36
CA ILE A 15 -9.61 -15.40 2.10
C ILE A 15 -10.56 -15.67 3.27
N ARG A 16 -11.67 -16.39 3.02
CA ARG A 16 -12.54 -16.82 4.12
C ARG A 16 -11.90 -17.98 4.86
N ALA A 17 -11.92 -17.93 6.18
CA ALA A 17 -11.40 -19.01 7.02
C ALA A 17 -12.16 -20.32 6.75
N THR A 18 -13.47 -20.27 6.51
CA THR A 18 -14.26 -21.46 6.10
C THR A 18 -13.77 -22.08 4.80
N GLN A 19 -13.51 -21.27 3.78
CA GLN A 19 -13.00 -21.74 2.50
C GLN A 19 -11.61 -22.35 2.66
N LEU A 20 -10.72 -21.72 3.45
CA LEU A 20 -9.40 -22.27 3.74
C LEU A 20 -9.48 -23.60 4.49
N HIS A 21 -10.32 -23.69 5.52
CA HIS A 21 -10.50 -24.89 6.33
C HIS A 21 -11.02 -26.07 5.51
N ARG A 22 -12.04 -25.84 4.67
CA ARG A 22 -12.54 -26.84 3.71
C ARG A 22 -11.50 -27.22 2.68
N ALA A 23 -10.76 -26.23 2.14
CA ALA A 23 -9.71 -26.50 1.17
C ALA A 23 -8.59 -27.36 1.78
N LEU A 24 -8.28 -27.19 3.08
CA LEU A 24 -7.33 -28.03 3.81
C LEU A 24 -7.88 -29.44 4.11
N GLY A 25 -9.14 -29.74 3.80
CA GLY A 25 -9.75 -31.05 4.02
C GLY A 25 -9.96 -31.36 5.51
N LEU A 26 -10.15 -30.34 6.34
CA LEU A 26 -10.38 -30.49 7.77
C LEU A 26 -11.87 -30.75 8.05
N ASN A 27 -12.17 -31.38 9.18
CA ASN A 27 -13.56 -31.69 9.56
C ASN A 27 -14.32 -30.41 9.94
N ASP A 28 -15.42 -30.10 9.24
CA ASP A 28 -16.25 -28.91 9.42
C ASP A 28 -16.75 -28.73 10.87
N SER A 29 -16.99 -29.82 11.61
CA SER A 29 -17.39 -29.77 13.03
C SER A 29 -16.33 -29.14 13.94
N HIS A 30 -15.06 -29.23 13.57
CA HIS A 30 -13.93 -28.67 14.32
C HIS A 30 -13.53 -27.27 13.85
N TYR A 31 -14.29 -26.67 12.92
CA TYR A 31 -13.96 -25.37 12.33
C TYR A 31 -13.66 -24.29 13.38
N GLN A 32 -14.56 -24.09 14.35
CA GLN A 32 -14.38 -23.05 15.37
C GLN A 32 -13.17 -23.29 16.26
N ALA A 33 -12.90 -24.55 16.61
CA ALA A 33 -11.74 -24.91 17.42
C ALA A 33 -10.43 -24.67 16.65
N ASN A 34 -10.39 -25.11 15.38
CA ASN A 34 -9.22 -24.94 14.51
C ASN A 34 -8.92 -23.46 14.27
N VAL A 35 -9.93 -22.64 13.95
CA VAL A 35 -9.72 -21.21 13.74
C VAL A 35 -9.26 -20.52 15.01
N LYS A 36 -9.85 -20.84 16.18
CA LYS A 36 -9.36 -20.30 17.46
C LYS A 36 -7.91 -20.68 17.74
N GLN A 37 -7.50 -21.89 17.38
CA GLN A 37 -6.11 -22.32 17.50
C GLN A 37 -5.21 -21.54 16.55
N TRP A 38 -5.58 -21.41 15.27
CA TRP A 38 -4.83 -20.63 14.28
C TRP A 38 -4.61 -19.20 14.74
N LEU A 39 -5.63 -18.55 15.29
CA LEU A 39 -5.51 -17.16 15.76
C LEU A 39 -4.68 -17.01 17.06
N LYS A 40 -4.38 -18.10 17.76
CA LYS A 40 -3.56 -18.11 18.99
C LYS A 40 -2.13 -18.62 18.75
N ASP A 41 -1.90 -19.28 17.63
CA ASP A 41 -0.61 -19.87 17.28
C ASP A 41 0.43 -18.80 16.93
N VAL A 42 1.69 -19.22 16.84
CA VAL A 42 2.81 -18.36 16.49
C VAL A 42 3.26 -18.69 15.07
N TYR A 43 3.40 -17.65 14.24
CA TYR A 43 3.85 -17.79 12.87
C TYR A 43 5.03 -16.85 12.58
N GLU A 44 5.86 -17.26 11.63
CA GLU A 44 6.91 -16.43 11.05
C GLU A 44 6.31 -15.57 9.94
N PHE A 45 5.84 -14.38 10.31
CA PHE A 45 5.43 -13.37 9.35
C PHE A 45 6.65 -12.68 8.77
N THR A 46 6.45 -11.97 7.66
CA THR A 46 7.47 -11.13 7.05
C THR A 46 8.00 -10.02 7.99
N ASP A 47 7.19 -9.55 8.95
CA ASP A 47 7.63 -8.61 10.00
C ASP A 47 8.15 -9.28 11.28
N GLY A 48 8.28 -10.61 11.31
CA GLY A 48 8.87 -11.37 12.42
C GLY A 48 7.98 -12.48 12.98
N ILE A 49 8.49 -13.16 14.01
CA ILE A 49 7.81 -14.28 14.66
C ILE A 49 6.84 -13.74 15.72
N ARG A 50 5.54 -13.82 15.45
CA ARG A 50 4.48 -13.29 16.35
C ARG A 50 3.16 -14.04 16.19
N ARG A 51 2.19 -13.71 17.04
CA ARG A 51 0.80 -14.16 16.90
C ARG A 51 0.04 -13.28 15.90
N PRO A 52 -0.99 -13.81 15.22
CA PRO A 52 -1.87 -13.00 14.36
C PRO A 52 -2.53 -11.85 15.13
N GLU A 53 -2.58 -10.68 14.52
CA GLU A 53 -3.17 -9.46 15.06
C GLU A 53 -4.51 -9.15 14.37
N GLY A 54 -5.51 -8.80 15.19
CA GLY A 54 -6.82 -8.40 14.69
C GLY A 54 -6.75 -7.08 13.90
N LEU A 55 -7.53 -7.00 12.82
CA LEU A 55 -7.57 -5.89 11.85
C LEU A 55 -6.28 -5.67 11.05
N LYS A 56 -5.23 -6.48 11.31
CA LYS A 56 -4.01 -6.56 10.51
C LYS A 56 -4.02 -7.85 9.70
N ASP A 57 -3.84 -9.00 10.35
CA ASP A 57 -3.73 -10.30 9.67
C ASP A 57 -5.07 -11.01 9.53
N TYR A 58 -6.06 -10.66 10.36
CA TYR A 58 -7.40 -11.21 10.25
C TYR A 58 -8.48 -10.23 10.72
N ALA A 59 -9.70 -10.41 10.24
CA ALA A 59 -10.87 -9.66 10.68
C ALA A 59 -12.07 -10.58 10.84
N ARG A 60 -12.86 -10.36 11.89
CA ARG A 60 -14.11 -11.10 12.09
C ARG A 60 -15.22 -10.52 11.20
N SER A 61 -16.00 -11.41 10.58
CA SER A 61 -17.15 -10.99 9.77
C SER A 61 -18.24 -10.38 10.66
N GLN A 62 -18.67 -9.16 10.33
CA GLN A 62 -19.76 -8.49 11.05
C GLN A 62 -21.09 -9.25 10.97
N LYS A 63 -21.33 -9.99 9.88
CA LYS A 63 -22.56 -10.77 9.66
C LYS A 63 -22.75 -11.93 10.63
N THR A 64 -21.66 -12.41 11.23
CA THR A 64 -21.65 -13.56 12.16
C THR A 64 -21.26 -13.14 13.58
N LYS A 65 -21.32 -11.83 13.87
CA LYS A 65 -21.02 -11.31 15.21
C LYS A 65 -22.14 -11.74 16.16
N GLY A 66 -21.79 -12.43 17.24
CA GLY A 66 -22.76 -12.95 18.23
C GLY A 66 -23.32 -14.35 17.94
N GLN A 67 -23.05 -14.94 16.76
CA GLN A 67 -23.45 -16.30 16.45
C GLN A 67 -22.42 -17.32 16.99
N LEU A 68 -22.88 -18.55 17.27
CA LEU A 68 -22.04 -19.70 17.62
C LEU A 68 -21.03 -19.99 16.50
N PHE A 69 -21.48 -19.83 15.25
CA PHE A 69 -20.63 -19.88 14.07
C PHE A 69 -20.10 -18.49 13.76
N GLN A 70 -18.78 -18.33 13.84
CA GLN A 70 -18.07 -17.09 13.58
C GLN A 70 -17.19 -17.25 12.34
N GLU A 71 -17.43 -16.42 11.33
CA GLU A 71 -16.62 -16.37 10.11
C GLU A 71 -15.50 -15.35 10.26
N TYR A 72 -14.33 -15.68 9.70
CA TYR A 72 -13.14 -14.84 9.72
C TYR A 72 -12.62 -14.63 8.30
N TYR A 73 -12.16 -13.41 8.04
CA TYR A 73 -11.37 -13.08 6.88
C TYR A 73 -9.90 -13.10 7.29
N LEU A 74 -9.10 -13.91 6.61
CA LEU A 74 -7.67 -14.06 6.87
C LEU A 74 -6.91 -13.39 5.73
N GLN A 75 -5.87 -12.62 6.03
CA GLN A 75 -4.97 -12.12 5.02
C GLN A 75 -4.28 -13.30 4.30
N VAL A 76 -3.93 -13.10 3.03
CA VAL A 76 -3.30 -14.14 2.19
C VAL A 76 -2.02 -14.70 2.84
N GLU A 77 -1.21 -13.85 3.46
CA GLU A 77 0.01 -14.26 4.19
C GLU A 77 -0.32 -15.20 5.36
N LEU A 78 -1.25 -14.81 6.23
CA LEU A 78 -1.70 -15.66 7.34
C LEU A 78 -2.29 -16.97 6.81
N GLY A 79 -3.08 -16.94 5.74
CA GLY A 79 -3.60 -18.12 5.08
C GLY A 79 -2.52 -19.10 4.63
N LYS A 80 -1.41 -18.59 4.07
CA LYS A 80 -0.24 -19.38 3.66
C LYS A 80 0.42 -20.04 4.87
N LEU A 81 0.65 -19.29 5.95
CA LEU A 81 1.28 -19.77 7.18
C LEU A 81 0.41 -20.83 7.88
N ILE A 82 -0.91 -20.62 7.91
CA ILE A 82 -1.89 -21.60 8.39
C ILE A 82 -1.86 -22.86 7.54
N ALA A 83 -1.81 -22.73 6.21
CA ALA A 83 -1.73 -23.90 5.33
C ALA A 83 -0.47 -24.73 5.64
N LEU A 84 0.70 -24.09 5.76
CA LEU A 84 1.98 -24.76 6.01
C LEU A 84 2.04 -25.47 7.38
N SER A 85 1.52 -24.82 8.41
CA SER A 85 1.46 -25.33 9.80
C SER A 85 0.41 -26.42 10.00
N THR A 86 -0.67 -26.42 9.21
CA THR A 86 -1.75 -27.41 9.34
C THR A 86 -1.32 -28.78 8.80
N ARG A 87 -1.66 -29.84 9.55
CA ARG A 87 -1.47 -31.23 9.10
C ARG A 87 -2.53 -31.61 8.05
N SER A 88 -2.28 -31.25 6.80
CA SER A 88 -3.11 -31.62 5.64
C SER A 88 -2.26 -32.20 4.50
N LYS A 89 -2.83 -33.15 3.75
CA LYS A 89 -2.18 -33.74 2.56
C LYS A 89 -2.02 -32.74 1.41
N VAL A 90 -2.89 -31.72 1.35
CA VAL A 90 -2.92 -30.72 0.27
C VAL A 90 -2.26 -29.39 0.65
N LYS A 91 -1.59 -29.34 1.81
CA LYS A 91 -1.03 -28.11 2.37
C LYS A 91 -0.02 -27.41 1.45
N GLN A 92 0.85 -28.17 0.79
CA GLN A 92 1.89 -27.62 -0.08
C GLN A 92 1.29 -26.96 -1.33
N ALA A 93 0.29 -27.60 -1.95
CA ALA A 93 -0.38 -27.06 -3.13
C ALA A 93 -1.12 -25.74 -2.81
N LEU A 94 -1.79 -25.69 -1.65
CA LEU A 94 -2.48 -24.48 -1.18
C LEU A 94 -1.49 -23.37 -0.81
N ALA A 95 -0.43 -23.70 -0.08
CA ALA A 95 0.62 -22.74 0.27
C ALA A 95 1.28 -22.16 -0.98
N ASN A 96 1.59 -22.99 -1.99
CA ASN A 96 2.13 -22.52 -3.27
C ASN A 96 1.16 -21.60 -4.01
N LYS A 97 -0.14 -21.91 -4.02
CA LYS A 97 -1.17 -21.03 -4.63
C LYS A 97 -1.20 -19.67 -3.91
N LEU A 98 -1.27 -19.66 -2.59
CA LEU A 98 -1.29 -18.44 -1.78
C LEU A 98 0.03 -17.66 -1.88
N SER A 99 1.17 -18.35 -2.01
CA SER A 99 2.48 -17.73 -2.18
C SER A 99 2.63 -17.05 -3.53
N LYS A 100 2.13 -17.67 -4.62
CA LYS A 100 2.10 -17.02 -5.94
C LYS A 100 1.29 -15.74 -5.88
N GLU A 101 0.13 -15.80 -5.25
CA GLU A 101 -0.72 -14.63 -5.04
C GLU A 101 -0.01 -13.56 -4.22
N GLN A 102 0.66 -13.91 -3.13
CA GLN A 102 1.46 -12.98 -2.33
C GLN A 102 2.62 -12.35 -3.13
N THR A 103 3.29 -13.13 -3.98
CA THR A 103 4.42 -12.65 -4.81
C THR A 103 3.95 -11.64 -5.85
N VAL A 104 2.77 -11.84 -6.43
CA VAL A 104 2.21 -10.92 -7.44
C VAL A 104 1.78 -9.60 -6.80
N TYR A 105 1.37 -9.59 -5.52
CA TYR A 105 1.08 -8.34 -4.80
C TYR A 105 1.64 -8.40 -3.37
N PRO A 106 2.92 -8.05 -3.18
CA PRO A 106 3.52 -8.03 -1.86
C PRO A 106 2.85 -6.95 -0.99
N ASP A 107 2.63 -7.25 0.28
CA ASP A 107 2.12 -6.27 1.27
C ASP A 107 3.27 -5.55 2.00
N GLN A 108 4.49 -6.10 1.90
CA GLN A 108 5.72 -5.53 2.42
C GLN A 108 6.76 -5.38 1.31
N VAL A 109 7.59 -4.35 1.42
CA VAL A 109 8.64 -4.04 0.44
C VAL A 109 9.86 -4.91 0.69
N THR A 110 10.12 -5.82 -0.26
CA THR A 110 11.37 -6.57 -0.36
C THR A 110 11.96 -6.28 -1.75
N LEU A 111 12.98 -5.44 -1.82
CA LEU A 111 13.60 -5.03 -3.09
C LEU A 111 14.92 -5.75 -3.30
N SER A 112 15.11 -6.26 -4.51
CA SER A 112 16.43 -6.59 -5.03
C SER A 112 17.27 -5.33 -5.24
N THR A 113 18.59 -5.49 -5.44
CA THR A 113 19.49 -4.37 -5.76
C THR A 113 19.02 -3.60 -6.99
N THR A 114 18.57 -4.30 -8.04
CA THR A 114 18.07 -3.69 -9.27
C THR A 114 16.79 -2.90 -9.04
N GLU A 115 15.86 -3.41 -8.23
CA GLU A 115 14.61 -2.70 -7.90
C GLU A 115 14.86 -1.50 -6.99
N THR A 116 15.87 -1.58 -6.11
CA THR A 116 16.30 -0.46 -5.26
C THR A 116 16.88 0.68 -6.11
N LEU A 117 17.75 0.37 -7.07
CA LEU A 117 18.29 1.36 -8.00
C LEU A 117 17.19 1.98 -8.87
N ALA A 118 16.22 1.16 -9.31
CA ALA A 118 15.07 1.68 -10.05
C ALA A 118 14.22 2.64 -9.20
N LEU A 119 13.95 2.31 -7.93
CA LEU A 119 13.25 3.22 -7.02
C LEU A 119 14.02 4.52 -6.80
N LEU A 120 15.36 4.44 -6.70
CA LEU A 120 16.21 5.62 -6.54
C LEU A 120 16.07 6.56 -7.75
N GLU A 121 16.07 6.03 -8.97
CA GLU A 121 15.84 6.84 -10.17
C GLU A 121 14.41 7.38 -10.26
N GLU A 122 13.40 6.57 -9.92
CA GLU A 122 12.00 7.04 -9.82
C GLU A 122 11.86 8.16 -8.77
N THR A 123 12.61 8.09 -7.66
CA THR A 123 12.64 9.13 -6.62
C THR A 123 13.20 10.44 -7.15
N LYS A 124 14.33 10.40 -7.88
CA LYS A 124 14.88 11.59 -8.52
C LYS A 124 13.91 12.18 -9.56
N ALA A 125 13.23 11.33 -10.33
CA ALA A 125 12.22 11.78 -11.28
C ALA A 125 11.04 12.48 -10.58
N MET A 126 10.61 11.98 -9.42
CA MET A 126 9.54 12.58 -8.60
C MET A 126 9.92 13.93 -7.99
N ALA A 127 11.17 14.37 -8.06
CA ALA A 127 11.54 15.75 -7.76
C ALA A 127 10.89 16.77 -8.73
N ARG A 128 10.44 16.32 -9.92
CA ARG A 128 9.73 17.16 -10.89
C ARG A 128 8.22 17.15 -10.64
N ILE A 129 7.61 18.33 -10.54
CA ILE A 129 6.16 18.47 -10.31
C ILE A 129 5.33 17.84 -11.45
N SER A 130 5.79 17.91 -12.70
CA SER A 130 5.09 17.27 -13.83
C SER A 130 4.92 15.76 -13.62
N CYS A 131 5.96 15.08 -13.15
CA CYS A 131 5.94 13.64 -12.89
C CYS A 131 5.00 13.31 -11.71
N GLN A 132 4.98 14.15 -10.66
CA GLN A 132 4.04 14.00 -9.54
C GLN A 132 2.59 14.15 -10.00
N GLN A 133 2.28 15.13 -10.86
CA GLN A 133 0.94 15.34 -11.39
C GLN A 133 0.49 14.18 -12.31
N ALA A 134 1.41 13.66 -13.11
CA ALA A 134 1.14 12.50 -13.96
C ALA A 134 0.83 11.25 -13.13
N ALA A 135 1.59 11.00 -12.06
CA ALA A 135 1.33 9.89 -11.13
C ALA A 135 -0.05 10.01 -10.46
N GLU A 136 -0.40 11.20 -9.96
CA GLU A 136 -1.70 11.49 -9.35
C GLU A 136 -2.86 11.24 -10.34
N LYS A 137 -2.74 11.72 -11.58
CA LYS A 137 -3.76 11.53 -12.63
C LYS A 137 -3.95 10.05 -12.96
N ARG A 138 -2.86 9.29 -13.08
CA ARG A 138 -2.92 7.84 -13.33
C ARG A 138 -3.54 7.08 -12.17
N HIS A 139 -3.22 7.44 -10.93
CA HIS A 139 -3.82 6.81 -9.76
C HIS A 139 -5.32 7.11 -9.68
N ALA A 140 -5.74 8.35 -9.94
CA ALA A 140 -7.15 8.71 -10.00
C ALA A 140 -7.91 7.91 -11.07
N ALA A 141 -7.33 7.75 -12.27
CA ALA A 141 -7.92 6.94 -13.34
C ALA A 141 -8.01 5.44 -12.96
N HIS A 142 -6.96 4.89 -12.35
CA HIS A 142 -6.95 3.52 -11.84
C HIS A 142 -8.04 3.31 -10.78
N PHE A 143 -8.18 4.25 -9.83
CA PHE A 143 -9.21 4.23 -8.81
C PHE A 143 -10.62 4.27 -9.42
N ALA A 144 -10.87 5.17 -10.37
CA ALA A 144 -12.15 5.28 -11.06
C ALA A 144 -12.50 3.99 -11.82
N SER A 145 -11.52 3.38 -12.50
CA SER A 145 -11.73 2.12 -13.24
C SER A 145 -12.14 0.95 -12.33
N ARG A 146 -11.60 0.86 -11.11
CA ARG A 146 -11.95 -0.21 -10.16
C ARG A 146 -13.29 0.01 -9.46
N ARG A 147 -13.70 1.27 -9.26
CA ARG A 147 -14.86 1.61 -8.42
C ARG A 147 -16.08 2.07 -9.23
N GLY A 148 -15.90 2.40 -10.50
CA GLY A 148 -16.93 2.94 -11.40
C GLY A 148 -17.29 4.42 -11.16
N SER A 149 -16.63 5.11 -10.22
CA SER A 149 -16.85 6.53 -9.93
C SER A 149 -15.61 7.17 -9.30
N GLN A 150 -15.48 8.49 -9.46
CA GLN A 150 -14.41 9.33 -8.90
C GLN A 150 -14.85 10.11 -7.63
N ASP A 151 -16.12 10.03 -7.22
CA ASP A 151 -16.72 10.91 -6.19
C ASP A 151 -16.05 10.82 -4.81
N TYR A 152 -15.33 9.72 -4.54
CA TYR A 152 -14.61 9.48 -3.28
C TYR A 152 -13.09 9.62 -3.39
N TRP A 153 -12.56 9.96 -4.56
CA TRP A 153 -11.12 10.00 -4.82
C TRP A 153 -10.37 10.92 -3.85
N GLN A 154 -10.85 12.15 -3.65
CA GLN A 154 -10.17 13.13 -2.79
C GLN A 154 -10.10 12.67 -1.34
N HIS A 155 -11.19 12.09 -0.82
CA HIS A 155 -11.23 11.55 0.54
C HIS A 155 -10.28 10.37 0.69
N PHE A 156 -10.34 9.42 -0.24
CA PHE A 156 -9.43 8.27 -0.26
C PHE A 156 -7.96 8.69 -0.30
N ARG A 157 -7.61 9.61 -1.20
CA ARG A 157 -6.23 10.08 -1.34
C ARG A 157 -5.75 10.81 -0.08
N CYS A 158 -6.60 11.63 0.52
CA CYS A 158 -6.29 12.30 1.79
C CYS A 158 -5.96 11.27 2.89
N GLU A 159 -6.80 10.25 3.07
CA GLU A 159 -6.62 9.24 4.11
C GLU A 159 -5.45 8.28 3.86
N GLN A 160 -5.29 7.82 2.62
CA GLN A 160 -4.40 6.70 2.29
C GLN A 160 -3.05 7.14 1.74
N VAL A 161 -2.99 8.28 1.05
CA VAL A 161 -1.78 8.73 0.38
C VAL A 161 -1.14 9.89 1.13
N VAL A 162 -1.89 10.97 1.35
CA VAL A 162 -1.37 12.23 1.92
C VAL A 162 -1.23 12.15 3.44
N LYS A 163 -2.15 11.48 4.13
CA LYS A 163 -2.16 11.28 5.59
C LYS A 163 -2.12 12.59 6.40
N THR A 164 -2.54 13.72 5.80
CA THR A 164 -2.65 15.02 6.47
C THR A 164 -3.75 15.86 5.86
N THR A 165 -4.32 16.77 6.66
CA THR A 165 -5.36 17.71 6.23
C THR A 165 -4.80 19.11 6.01
N MET A 166 -5.51 19.95 5.26
CA MET A 166 -5.12 21.36 5.09
C MET A 166 -5.10 22.13 6.41
N ALA A 167 -6.01 21.82 7.34
CA ALA A 167 -6.03 22.43 8.67
C ALA A 167 -4.74 22.09 9.43
N SER A 168 -4.38 20.80 9.51
CA SER A 168 -3.16 20.37 10.19
C SER A 168 -1.89 20.97 9.58
N LEU A 169 -1.83 21.13 8.25
CA LEU A 169 -0.71 21.80 7.59
C LEU A 169 -0.60 23.28 7.95
N ARG A 170 -1.73 24.00 8.01
CA ARG A 170 -1.75 25.40 8.44
C ARG A 170 -1.31 25.56 9.89
N ASP A 171 -1.75 24.66 10.77
CA ASP A 171 -1.34 24.68 12.18
C ASP A 171 0.18 24.46 12.32
N LYS A 172 0.73 23.48 11.60
CA LYS A 172 2.18 23.22 11.58
C LYS A 172 2.99 24.38 11.00
N LEU A 173 2.50 25.03 9.95
CA LEU A 173 3.14 26.21 9.36
C LEU A 173 3.10 27.42 10.31
N SER A 174 1.97 27.63 10.99
CA SER A 174 1.81 28.66 12.01
C SER A 174 2.78 28.45 13.18
N ALA A 175 2.92 27.21 13.66
CA ALA A 175 3.88 26.86 14.70
C ALA A 175 5.35 27.16 14.29
N LYS A 176 5.67 27.06 12.99
CA LYS A 176 6.98 27.43 12.43
C LYS A 176 7.10 28.93 12.06
N LYS A 177 6.10 29.75 12.39
CA LYS A 177 6.01 31.19 12.02
C LYS A 177 6.04 31.45 10.51
N ILE A 178 5.63 30.48 9.69
CA ILE A 178 5.53 30.61 8.24
C ILE A 178 4.14 31.13 7.89
N LYS A 179 4.07 32.28 7.20
CA LYS A 179 2.79 32.87 6.79
C LYS A 179 2.11 32.04 5.69
N THR A 180 0.84 31.73 5.90
CA THR A 180 -0.03 31.12 4.89
C THR A 180 -0.99 32.16 4.31
N THR A 181 -1.22 32.11 3.00
CA THR A 181 -2.18 32.98 2.31
C THR A 181 -3.45 32.23 1.95
N THR A 182 -4.56 32.97 1.83
CA THR A 182 -5.83 32.43 1.35
C THR A 182 -5.69 32.04 -0.12
N GLY A 183 -6.16 30.85 -0.50
CA GLY A 183 -6.09 30.34 -1.89
C GLY A 183 -4.96 29.34 -2.18
N GLN A 184 -4.06 29.07 -1.23
CA GLN A 184 -3.00 28.07 -1.41
C GLN A 184 -3.55 26.65 -1.49
N GLN A 185 -3.03 25.87 -2.43
CA GLN A 185 -3.36 24.45 -2.57
C GLN A 185 -2.55 23.59 -1.60
N LEU A 186 -2.96 22.33 -1.44
CA LEU A 186 -2.28 21.35 -0.58
C LEU A 186 -0.79 21.24 -0.89
N ARG A 187 -0.43 21.18 -2.18
CA ARG A 187 0.97 21.11 -2.63
C ARG A 187 1.77 22.34 -2.23
N ASP A 188 1.21 23.54 -2.35
CA ASP A 188 1.90 24.78 -2.00
C ASP A 188 2.25 24.83 -0.51
N LEU A 189 1.35 24.33 0.34
CA LEU A 189 1.57 24.23 1.78
C LEU A 189 2.64 23.18 2.11
N LEU A 190 2.61 22.02 1.44
CA LEU A 190 3.60 20.97 1.60
C LEU A 190 5.00 21.43 1.17
N LEU A 191 5.14 22.07 0.01
CA LEU A 191 6.42 22.61 -0.46
C LEU A 191 7.04 23.63 0.51
N ARG A 192 6.23 24.32 1.33
CA ARG A 192 6.75 25.24 2.36
C ARG A 192 7.10 24.55 3.68
N LEU A 193 6.45 23.44 3.99
CA LEU A 193 6.60 22.74 5.26
C LEU A 193 7.66 21.63 5.20
N ASP A 194 7.57 20.80 4.17
CA ASP A 194 8.38 19.60 3.90
C ASP A 194 8.25 19.26 2.40
N PRO A 195 9.12 19.80 1.52
CA PRO A 195 9.08 19.52 0.08
C PRO A 195 9.18 18.02 -0.25
N LEU A 196 9.96 17.26 0.52
CA LEU A 196 10.22 15.84 0.27
C LEU A 196 8.97 14.98 0.49
N GLU A 197 8.01 15.48 1.27
CA GLU A 197 6.70 14.86 1.41
C GLU A 197 5.95 14.78 0.07
N THR A 198 6.20 15.72 -0.85
CA THR A 198 5.59 15.69 -2.19
C THR A 198 6.18 14.56 -3.05
N ILE A 199 7.46 14.23 -2.87
CA ILE A 199 8.12 13.08 -3.50
C ILE A 199 7.53 11.77 -2.94
N ARG A 200 7.40 11.67 -1.62
CA ARG A 200 6.74 10.52 -0.96
C ARG A 200 5.35 10.27 -1.54
N ILE A 201 4.51 11.32 -1.58
CA ILE A 201 3.15 11.26 -2.13
C ILE A 201 3.16 10.83 -3.60
N GLY A 202 4.07 11.39 -4.41
CA GLY A 202 4.20 11.04 -5.83
C GLY A 202 4.55 9.57 -6.06
N ILE A 203 5.47 9.01 -5.27
CA ILE A 203 5.82 7.58 -5.35
C ILE A 203 4.65 6.70 -4.90
N VAL A 204 3.94 7.05 -3.84
CA VAL A 204 2.73 6.30 -3.43
C VAL A 204 1.69 6.30 -4.55
N ASP A 205 1.40 7.46 -5.15
CA ASP A 205 0.49 7.57 -6.28
C ASP A 205 0.98 6.71 -7.48
N HIS A 206 2.29 6.73 -7.76
CA HIS A 206 2.88 5.96 -8.85
C HIS A 206 2.71 4.45 -8.69
N TYR A 207 3.03 3.90 -7.52
CA TYR A 207 2.92 2.47 -7.26
C TYR A 207 1.47 2.01 -7.11
N ALA A 208 0.60 2.84 -6.54
CA ALA A 208 -0.83 2.55 -6.48
C ALA A 208 -1.46 2.55 -7.88
N ALA A 209 -1.05 3.46 -8.78
CA ALA A 209 -1.47 3.45 -10.18
C ALA A 209 -1.03 2.19 -10.95
N LYS A 210 0.14 1.63 -10.61
CA LYS A 210 0.62 0.33 -11.14
C LYS A 210 -0.20 -0.86 -10.61
N GLY A 211 -1.14 -0.65 -9.68
CA GLY A 211 -2.01 -1.67 -9.11
C GLY A 211 -1.46 -2.39 -7.87
N ASN A 212 -0.36 -1.89 -7.29
CA ASN A 212 0.20 -2.42 -6.05
C ASN A 212 -0.74 -2.16 -4.86
N SER A 213 -0.57 -2.95 -3.79
CA SER A 213 -1.32 -2.75 -2.55
C SER A 213 -0.96 -1.38 -1.93
N MET A 214 -1.93 -0.78 -1.23
CA MET A 214 -1.69 0.50 -0.57
C MET A 214 -0.58 0.43 0.50
N PRO A 215 -0.49 -0.62 1.34
CA PRO A 215 0.63 -0.77 2.27
C PRO A 215 1.99 -0.80 1.57
N TYR A 216 2.12 -1.53 0.46
CA TYR A 216 3.35 -1.58 -0.32
C TYR A 216 3.70 -0.20 -0.91
N ALA A 217 2.74 0.46 -1.54
CA ALA A 217 2.96 1.79 -2.11
C ALA A 217 3.39 2.80 -1.05
N GLN A 218 2.79 2.75 0.15
CA GLN A 218 3.17 3.59 1.29
C GLN A 218 4.60 3.34 1.76
N GLN A 219 5.03 2.07 1.85
CA GLN A 219 6.40 1.73 2.22
C GLN A 219 7.41 2.18 1.16
N MET A 220 7.09 2.02 -0.14
CA MET A 220 7.92 2.55 -1.23
C MET A 220 8.06 4.07 -1.15
N GLY A 221 6.96 4.77 -0.82
CA GLY A 221 6.98 6.20 -0.59
C GLY A 221 7.93 6.59 0.55
N GLU A 222 7.86 5.91 1.69
CA GLU A 222 8.72 6.20 2.86
C GLU A 222 10.20 5.97 2.54
N LEU A 223 10.51 4.88 1.84
CA LEU A 223 11.86 4.61 1.37
C LEU A 223 12.35 5.68 0.38
N ALA A 224 11.50 6.10 -0.55
CA ALA A 224 11.82 7.19 -1.46
C ALA A 224 12.04 8.53 -0.76
N LYS A 225 11.28 8.83 0.31
CA LYS A 225 11.52 10.01 1.13
C LYS A 225 12.90 9.96 1.78
N SER A 226 13.29 8.80 2.31
CA SER A 226 14.62 8.58 2.88
C SER A 226 15.72 8.78 1.83
N PHE A 227 15.55 8.24 0.62
CA PHE A 227 16.48 8.48 -0.49
C PHE A 227 16.54 9.96 -0.88
N ALA A 228 15.42 10.66 -0.92
CA ALA A 228 15.38 12.07 -1.26
C ALA A 228 16.11 12.94 -0.23
N GLN A 229 16.07 12.55 1.06
CA GLN A 229 16.82 13.20 2.14
C GLN A 229 18.33 12.99 1.97
N GLU A 230 18.76 11.74 1.77
CA GLU A 230 20.18 11.38 1.60
C GLU A 230 20.80 11.97 0.33
N LEU A 231 20.02 12.06 -0.75
CA LEU A 231 20.45 12.67 -2.01
C LEU A 231 20.31 14.19 -2.03
N HIS A 232 19.79 14.80 -0.95
CA HIS A 232 19.50 16.24 -0.86
C HIS A 232 18.71 16.76 -2.06
N LEU A 233 17.64 16.06 -2.44
CA LEU A 233 16.85 16.43 -3.60
C LEU A 233 16.04 17.70 -3.36
N GLU A 234 16.00 18.56 -4.37
CA GLU A 234 15.13 19.73 -4.40
C GLU A 234 13.96 19.50 -5.35
N VAL A 235 12.75 19.90 -4.92
CA VAL A 235 11.55 19.77 -5.75
C VAL A 235 11.46 20.96 -6.70
N VAL A 236 11.38 20.69 -8.00
CA VAL A 236 11.41 21.68 -9.07
C VAL A 236 10.10 21.71 -9.84
N ASP A 237 9.58 22.92 -10.10
CA ASP A 237 8.44 23.15 -11.00
C ASP A 237 8.90 23.23 -12.46
N ASP A 238 9.15 22.06 -13.04
CA ASP A 238 9.65 21.90 -14.41
C ASP A 238 8.66 22.33 -15.51
N ARG A 239 7.42 22.67 -15.14
CA ARG A 239 6.39 23.15 -16.09
C ARG A 239 6.62 24.60 -16.52
N ARG A 240 7.44 25.35 -15.76
CA ARG A 240 7.74 26.76 -16.03
C ARG A 240 9.04 26.96 -16.82
N GLY A 241 9.73 25.88 -17.20
CA GLY A 241 10.94 25.91 -18.02
C GLY A 241 12.26 25.97 -17.26
N ASP A 242 12.24 26.19 -15.93
CA ASP A 242 13.45 26.18 -15.12
C ASP A 242 13.86 24.74 -14.75
N LEU A 243 14.87 24.22 -15.45
CA LEU A 243 15.47 22.91 -15.22
C LEU A 243 16.91 22.98 -14.69
N LEU A 244 17.46 24.18 -14.47
CA LEU A 244 18.86 24.42 -14.08
C LEU A 244 19.29 23.67 -12.81
N PHE A 245 18.35 23.44 -11.89
CA PHE A 245 18.60 22.77 -10.60
C PHE A 245 17.89 21.42 -10.49
N ALA A 246 17.30 20.92 -11.59
CA ALA A 246 16.65 19.62 -11.57
C ALA A 246 17.70 18.51 -11.47
N PRO A 247 17.48 17.46 -10.65
CA PRO A 247 18.42 16.36 -10.54
C PRO A 247 18.64 15.69 -11.90
N ALA A 248 19.87 15.22 -12.12
CA ALA A 248 20.20 14.39 -13.27
C ALA A 248 19.45 13.06 -13.16
N VAL A 249 18.53 12.82 -14.10
CA VAL A 249 17.70 11.62 -14.16
C VAL A 249 17.68 11.15 -15.60
N ASP A 250 17.67 9.84 -15.79
CA ASP A 250 17.47 9.24 -17.11
C ASP A 250 16.19 9.77 -17.77
N ALA A 251 16.34 10.35 -18.97
CA ALA A 251 15.24 10.89 -19.76
C ALA A 251 14.15 9.85 -20.08
N GLN A 252 14.54 8.57 -20.21
CA GLN A 252 13.58 7.49 -20.43
C GLN A 252 12.67 7.28 -19.21
N ILE A 253 13.23 7.39 -18.00
CA ILE A 253 12.48 7.26 -16.75
C ILE A 253 11.52 8.43 -16.59
N ILE A 254 11.98 9.66 -16.87
CA ILE A 254 11.11 10.86 -16.88
C ILE A 254 9.94 10.66 -17.84
N SER A 255 10.21 10.26 -19.09
CA SER A 255 9.17 10.05 -20.09
C SER A 255 8.19 8.97 -19.65
N LYS A 256 8.68 7.85 -19.08
CA LYS A 256 7.85 6.78 -18.53
C LYS A 256 6.95 7.26 -17.38
N MET A 257 7.44 8.17 -16.54
CA MET A 257 6.66 8.69 -15.41
C MET A 257 5.65 9.76 -15.83
N GLN A 258 5.95 10.54 -16.86
CA GLN A 258 5.08 11.59 -17.40
C GLN A 258 4.00 11.06 -18.35
N ARG A 259 4.24 9.94 -19.05
CA ARG A 259 3.23 9.31 -19.91
C ARG A 259 2.03 8.86 -19.08
N ALA A 260 0.86 9.37 -19.45
CA ALA A 260 -0.44 9.06 -18.84
C ALA A 260 -1.02 7.79 -19.42
#